data_AF-A0A8S3F4Z2-F1
#
_entry.id   AF-A0A8S3F4Z2-F1
#
_cell.length_a   1.000
_cell.length_b   1.000
_cell.length_c   1.000
_cell.angle_alpha   90.00
_cell.angle_beta   90.00
_cell.angle_gamma   90.00
#
_symmetry.space_group_name_H-M   'P 1'
#
loop_
_entity.id
_entity.type
_entity.pdbx_description
1 polymer ?
#
loop_
_entity_poly.entity_id
_entity_poly.type
_entity_poly.pdbx_seq_one_letter_code
_entity_poly.pdbx_strand_id
1 'polypeptide(L)'
;FVWHKNTSVFTGDTLLIRGCGRTDFQQGSSDKLYTSIQTKIFTLPDDYRVYPAHDYTGQLYSSILEEKTHNSRLTKSRDEFIQIMANLKLSHPKQIDKALPANLMCGLQGDV
;
A
#
# COMPACT_ATOMS: atom_id res chain seq x y z
N PHE A 1 -2.21 -10.70 -1.61
CA PHE A 1 -2.73 -12.04 -1.99
C PHE A 1 -3.50 -11.91 -3.29
N VAL A 2 -3.25 -12.78 -4.29
CA VAL A 2 -3.96 -12.76 -5.58
C VAL A 2 -4.97 -13.89 -5.61
N TRP A 3 -6.24 -13.57 -5.82
CA TRP A 3 -7.33 -14.52 -5.91
C TRP A 3 -7.81 -14.63 -7.36
N HIS A 4 -7.13 -15.50 -8.13
CA HIS A 4 -7.36 -15.64 -9.56
C HIS A 4 -8.80 -16.03 -9.93
N LYS A 5 -9.44 -16.92 -9.15
CA LYS A 5 -10.83 -17.37 -9.40
C LYS A 5 -11.85 -16.22 -9.35
N ASN A 6 -11.53 -15.12 -8.65
CA ASN A 6 -12.41 -13.96 -8.52
C ASN A 6 -11.81 -12.69 -9.14
N THR A 7 -10.75 -12.80 -9.95
CA THR A 7 -10.13 -11.65 -10.63
C THR A 7 -9.85 -10.50 -9.65
N SER A 8 -9.20 -10.83 -8.53
CA SER A 8 -9.04 -9.93 -7.39
C SER A 8 -7.64 -10.00 -6.78
N VAL A 9 -7.15 -8.88 -6.24
CA VAL A 9 -5.91 -8.79 -5.47
C VAL A 9 -6.14 -7.99 -4.19
N PHE A 10 -5.66 -8.54 -3.08
CA PHE A 10 -5.65 -7.88 -1.77
C PHE A 10 -4.24 -7.33 -1.52
N THR A 11 -4.12 -6.01 -1.45
CA THR A 11 -2.82 -5.30 -1.54
C THR A 11 -2.31 -4.78 -0.20
N GLY A 12 -3.09 -4.90 0.88
CA GLY A 12 -2.75 -4.31 2.16
C GLY A 12 -2.55 -2.81 2.01
N ASP A 13 -1.49 -2.27 2.61
CA ASP A 13 -1.07 -0.88 2.42
C ASP A 13 -0.04 -0.69 1.30
N THR A 14 0.25 -1.72 0.52
CA THR A 14 1.21 -1.62 -0.59
C THR A 14 0.65 -0.70 -1.68
N LEU A 15 -0.54 -1.02 -2.17
CA LEU A 15 -1.28 -0.22 -3.14
C LEU A 15 -2.62 0.17 -2.52
N LEU A 16 -2.90 1.47 -2.49
CA LEU A 16 -4.17 2.05 -2.06
C LEU A 16 -4.89 2.65 -3.27
N ILE A 17 -6.17 2.94 -3.12
CA ILE A 17 -6.95 3.58 -4.19
C ILE A 17 -6.39 5.01 -4.40
N ARG A 18 -5.90 5.28 -5.62
CA ARG A 18 -5.22 6.52 -6.02
C ARG A 18 -3.96 6.89 -5.21
N GLY A 19 -3.43 5.96 -4.42
CA GLY A 19 -2.26 6.18 -3.57
C GLY A 19 -1.50 4.92 -3.21
N CYS A 20 -0.72 5.00 -2.13
CA CYS A 20 0.00 3.89 -1.51
C CYS A 20 0.27 4.22 -0.04
N GLY A 21 0.62 3.22 0.75
CA GLY A 21 1.04 3.37 2.13
C GLY A 21 2.34 4.16 2.28
N ARG A 22 2.58 4.68 3.49
CA ARG A 22 3.81 5.38 3.85
C ARG A 22 5.00 4.42 3.94
N THR A 23 6.21 4.96 3.83
CA THR A 23 7.46 4.17 3.75
C THR A 23 8.54 4.63 4.73
N ASP A 24 8.21 5.54 5.63
CA ASP A 24 9.12 6.18 6.60
C ASP A 24 9.11 5.51 7.99
N PHE A 25 8.30 4.46 8.19
CA PHE A 25 8.25 3.64 9.40
C PHE A 25 8.37 2.16 9.07
N GLN A 26 8.51 1.31 10.10
CA GLN A 26 8.52 -0.17 9.97
C GLN A 26 9.55 -0.69 8.96
N GLN A 27 10.73 -0.04 8.88
CA GLN A 27 11.81 -0.37 7.92
C GLN A 27 11.35 -0.25 6.45
N GLY A 28 10.36 0.60 6.19
CA GLY A 28 9.84 0.88 4.86
C GLY A 28 10.89 1.46 3.91
N SER A 29 10.62 1.32 2.62
CA SER A 29 11.47 1.86 1.55
C SER A 29 10.60 2.19 0.34
N SER A 30 10.58 3.47 -0.05
CA SER A 30 9.89 3.94 -1.27
C SER A 30 10.38 3.19 -2.50
N ASP A 31 11.69 2.92 -2.54
CA ASP A 31 12.31 2.20 -3.63
C ASP A 31 11.79 0.76 -3.79
N LYS A 32 11.77 0.02 -2.68
CA LYS A 32 11.24 -1.35 -2.63
C LYS A 32 9.74 -1.38 -2.90
N LEU A 33 9.00 -0.38 -2.39
CA LEU A 33 7.56 -0.26 -2.60
C LEU A 33 7.24 -0.07 -4.09
N TYR A 34 7.88 0.90 -4.74
CA TYR A 34 7.71 1.17 -6.17
C TYR A 34 8.04 -0.08 -7.00
N THR A 35 9.21 -0.69 -6.75
CA THR A 35 9.64 -1.90 -7.45
C THR A 35 8.63 -3.04 -7.26
N SER A 36 8.14 -3.25 -6.04
CA SER A 36 7.17 -4.32 -5.75
C SER A 36 5.85 -4.11 -6.50
N ILE A 37 5.34 -2.89 -6.56
CA ILE A 37 4.09 -2.60 -7.28
C ILE A 37 4.28 -2.82 -8.78
N GLN A 38 5.33 -2.24 -9.36
CA GLN A 38 5.58 -2.32 -10.81
C GLN A 38 5.80 -3.76 -11.28
N THR A 39 6.54 -4.57 -10.51
CA THR A 39 6.94 -5.92 -10.94
C THR A 39 5.97 -7.03 -10.52
N LYS A 40 5.16 -6.82 -9.47
CA LYS A 40 4.27 -7.86 -8.93
C LYS A 40 2.78 -7.55 -9.04
N ILE A 41 2.39 -6.28 -8.92
CA ILE A 41 0.97 -5.90 -8.89
C ILE A 41 0.52 -5.42 -10.26
N PHE A 42 1.26 -4.49 -10.88
CA PHE A 42 0.94 -3.96 -12.22
C PHE A 42 1.24 -4.93 -13.36
N THR A 43 1.79 -6.10 -13.07
CA THR A 43 1.88 -7.21 -14.02
C THR A 43 0.60 -8.05 -14.09
N LEU A 44 -0.36 -7.84 -13.18
CA LEU A 44 -1.67 -8.48 -13.22
C LEU A 44 -2.53 -7.92 -14.37
N PRO A 45 -3.52 -8.69 -14.86
CA PRO A 45 -4.48 -8.22 -15.85
C PRO A 45 -5.25 -7.00 -15.37
N ASP A 46 -5.57 -6.12 -16.32
CA ASP A 46 -6.12 -4.79 -16.09
C ASP A 46 -7.50 -4.80 -15.39
N ASP A 47 -8.27 -5.87 -15.58
CA ASP A 47 -9.60 -6.08 -14.98
C ASP A 47 -9.56 -6.60 -13.53
N TYR A 48 -8.38 -6.90 -12.99
CA TYR A 48 -8.25 -7.34 -11.59
C TYR A 48 -8.68 -6.24 -10.63
N ARG A 49 -9.61 -6.58 -9.73
CA ARG A 49 -10.06 -5.68 -8.65
C ARG A 49 -8.97 -5.58 -7.59
N VAL A 50 -8.69 -4.34 -7.17
CA VAL A 50 -7.74 -4.02 -6.11
C VAL A 50 -8.50 -3.75 -4.82
N TYR A 51 -8.25 -4.55 -3.79
CA TYR A 51 -8.79 -4.40 -2.44
C TYR A 51 -7.67 -3.99 -1.47
N PRO A 52 -7.60 -2.71 -1.07
CA PRO A 52 -6.61 -2.23 -0.09
C PRO A 52 -6.99 -2.61 1.35
N ALA A 53 -6.07 -2.45 2.29
CA ALA A 53 -6.39 -2.56 3.73
C ALA A 53 -7.10 -1.31 4.28
N HIS A 54 -6.83 -0.14 3.69
CA HIS A 54 -7.40 1.13 4.13
C HIS A 54 -7.87 1.95 2.94
N ASP A 55 -8.89 2.77 3.19
CA ASP A 55 -9.30 3.89 2.35
C ASP A 55 -9.76 5.03 3.27
N TYR A 56 -9.57 6.27 2.81
CA TYR A 56 -9.89 7.48 3.58
C TYR A 56 -10.88 8.39 2.83
N THR A 57 -11.53 7.87 1.78
CA THR A 57 -12.40 8.62 0.86
C THR A 57 -13.78 7.99 0.62
N GLY A 58 -14.06 6.84 1.25
CA GLY A 58 -15.31 6.09 1.12
C GLY A 58 -15.33 5.06 -0.02
N GLN A 59 -14.18 4.74 -0.61
CA GLN A 59 -14.06 3.79 -1.71
C GLN A 59 -13.76 2.37 -1.19
N LEU A 60 -14.37 1.37 -1.82
CA LEU A 60 -14.25 -0.04 -1.40
C LEU A 60 -13.20 -0.83 -2.20
N TYR A 61 -13.05 -0.53 -3.49
CA TYR A 61 -12.09 -1.17 -4.38
C TYR A 61 -11.78 -0.28 -5.60
N SER A 62 -10.72 -0.61 -6.31
CA SER A 62 -10.34 -0.04 -7.62
C SER A 62 -10.01 -1.19 -8.59
N SER A 63 -9.35 -0.92 -9.70
CA SER A 63 -8.82 -1.92 -10.64
C SER A 63 -7.35 -1.68 -10.97
N ILE A 64 -6.68 -2.71 -11.50
CA ILE A 64 -5.29 -2.58 -11.96
C ILE A 64 -5.16 -1.51 -13.04
N LEU A 65 -6.08 -1.47 -14.01
CA LEU A 65 -6.11 -0.44 -15.05
C LEU A 65 -6.17 0.96 -14.45
N GLU A 66 -7.10 1.16 -13.52
CA GLU A 66 -7.33 2.44 -12.86
C GLU A 66 -6.11 2.92 -12.08
N GLU A 67 -5.41 2.04 -11.38
CA GLU A 67 -4.21 2.44 -10.63
C GLU A 67 -3.00 2.66 -11.54
N LYS A 68 -2.87 1.91 -12.65
CA LYS A 68 -1.84 2.19 -13.68
C LYS A 68 -2.02 3.55 -14.36
N THR A 69 -3.26 4.03 -14.46
CA THR A 69 -3.61 5.23 -15.24
C THR A 69 -3.77 6.48 -14.39
N HIS A 70 -4.30 6.36 -13.17
CA HIS A 70 -4.73 7.51 -12.37
C HIS A 70 -4.11 7.59 -10.98
N ASN A 71 -3.23 6.65 -10.59
CA ASN A 71 -2.56 6.77 -9.31
C ASN A 71 -1.65 8.01 -9.28
N SER A 72 -1.85 8.88 -8.29
CA SER A 72 -1.17 10.18 -8.22
C SER A 72 0.36 10.08 -8.05
N ARG A 73 0.85 8.95 -7.55
CA ARG A 73 2.28 8.74 -7.24
C ARG A 73 2.91 7.68 -8.14
N LEU A 74 2.21 6.58 -8.41
CA LEU A 74 2.77 5.40 -9.07
C LEU A 74 2.79 5.48 -10.60
N THR A 75 2.18 6.53 -11.17
CA THR A 75 2.30 6.89 -12.59
C THR A 75 3.55 7.74 -12.87
N LYS A 76 4.27 8.17 -11.84
CA LYS A 76 5.52 8.92 -11.95
C LYS A 76 6.70 7.98 -12.15
N SER A 77 7.83 8.54 -12.58
CA SER A 77 9.09 7.79 -12.58
C SER A 77 9.48 7.36 -11.17
N ARG A 78 10.36 6.35 -11.06
CA ARG A 78 10.87 5.83 -9.78
C ARG A 78 11.47 6.95 -8.91
N ASP A 79 12.30 7.80 -9.51
CA ASP A 79 13.00 8.87 -8.77
C ASP A 79 12.01 9.93 -8.29
N GLU A 80 11.07 10.36 -9.14
CA GLU A 80 10.00 11.27 -8.73
C GLU A 80 9.13 10.69 -7.62
N PHE A 81 8.79 9.39 -7.70
CA PHE A 81 8.05 8.70 -6.65
C PHE A 81 8.82 8.74 -5.31
N ILE A 82 10.11 8.43 -5.32
CA ILE A 82 10.96 8.47 -4.12
C ILE A 82 11.00 9.88 -3.54
N GLN A 83 11.16 10.91 -4.38
CA GLN A 83 11.18 12.30 -3.96
C GLN A 83 9.82 12.74 -3.38
N ILE A 84 8.71 12.37 -4.02
CA ILE A 84 7.36 12.68 -3.51
C ILE A 84 7.20 12.06 -2.12
N MET A 85 7.50 10.76 -1.97
CA MET A 85 7.33 10.04 -0.72
C MET A 85 8.21 10.60 0.41
N ALA A 86 9.46 10.98 0.11
CA ALA A 86 10.37 11.60 1.08
C ALA A 86 9.89 12.98 1.57
N ASN A 87 9.12 13.69 0.75
CA ASN A 87 8.62 15.03 1.06
C ASN A 87 7.19 15.04 1.63
N LEU A 88 6.58 13.88 1.88
CA LEU A 88 5.28 13.80 2.53
C LEU A 88 5.42 14.22 4.00
N LYS A 89 4.92 15.41 4.35
CA LYS A 89 4.90 15.94 5.73
C LYS A 89 3.76 15.32 6.55
N LEU A 90 3.81 14.01 6.75
CA LEU A 90 2.79 13.27 7.51
C LEU A 90 3.06 13.37 9.01
N SER A 91 1.98 13.42 9.80
CA SER A 91 2.09 13.30 11.25
C SER A 91 2.63 11.92 11.65
N HIS A 92 3.21 11.84 12.85
CA HIS A 92 3.53 10.56 13.48
C HIS A 92 2.28 9.66 13.51
N PRO A 93 2.38 8.36 13.15
CA PRO A 93 1.22 7.49 13.18
C PRO A 93 0.68 7.33 14.61
N LYS A 94 -0.59 7.68 14.82
CA LYS A 94 -1.19 7.87 16.16
C LYS A 94 -1.13 6.65 17.08
N GLN A 95 -1.08 5.44 16.51
CA GLN A 95 -1.18 4.18 17.25
C GLN A 95 0.08 3.31 17.12
N ILE A 96 1.15 3.76 16.45
CA ILE A 96 2.27 2.87 16.11
C ILE A 96 2.95 2.29 17.36
N ASP A 97 3.10 3.09 18.41
CA ASP A 97 3.77 2.67 19.65
C ASP A 97 2.98 1.62 20.45
N LYS A 98 1.66 1.54 20.22
CA LYS A 98 0.79 0.53 20.83
C LYS A 98 0.56 -0.67 19.90
N ALA A 99 0.24 -0.39 18.64
CA ALA A 99 -0.15 -1.39 17.67
C ALA A 99 1.03 -2.24 17.21
N LEU A 100 2.22 -1.65 16.99
CA LEU A 100 3.36 -2.41 16.48
C LEU A 100 3.83 -3.49 17.47
N PRO A 101 4.07 -3.21 18.77
CA PRO A 101 4.45 -4.25 19.73
C PRO A 101 3.38 -5.34 19.89
N ALA A 102 2.10 -4.97 19.93
CA ALA A 102 1.00 -5.93 20.02
C ALA A 102 0.95 -6.85 18.78
N ASN A 103 1.07 -6.27 17.59
CA ASN A 103 1.02 -7.04 16.33
C ASN A 103 2.22 -7.98 16.15
N LEU A 104 3.40 -7.63 16.70
CA LEU A 104 4.55 -8.54 16.74
C LEU A 104 4.28 -9.79 17.59
N MET A 105 3.34 -9.71 18.54
CA MET A 105 2.87 -10.81 19.38
C MET A 105 1.48 -11.31 18.95
N CYS A 106 1.12 -11.15 17.67
CA CYS A 106 -0.17 -11.57 17.11
C CYS A 106 -1.40 -10.99 17.86
N GLY A 107 -1.27 -9.79 18.42
CA GLY A 107 -2.33 -9.11 19.17
C GLY A 107 -2.46 -9.53 20.64
N LEU A 108 -1.58 -10.40 21.13
CA LEU A 108 -1.53 -10.75 22.55
C LEU A 108 -0.96 -9.56 23.34
N GLN A 109 -1.68 -9.15 24.39
CA GLN A 109 -1.18 -8.20 25.38
C GLN A 109 -0.68 -9.02 26.57
N GLY A 110 0.48 -8.63 27.12
CA GLY A 110 1.19 -9.41 28.12
C GLY A 110 0.31 -9.84 29.30
N ASP A 111 0.14 -11.16 29.42
CA ASP A 111 0.39 -11.99 30.59
C ASP A 111 0.55 -13.44 30.05
N VAL A 112 1.79 -13.90 29.93
CA VAL A 112 2.15 -15.33 29.72
C VAL A 112 3.08 -15.74 30.83
#